data_AF-A0A528B0Z5-F1
#
_entry.id   AF-A0A528B0Z5-F1
#
_cell.length_a   1.000
_cell.length_b   1.000
_cell.length_c   1.000
_cell.angle_alpha   90.00
_cell.angle_beta   90.00
_cell.angle_gamma   90.00
#
_symmetry.space_group_name_H-M   'P 1'
#
loop_
_entity.id
_entity.type
_entity.pdbx_description
1 polymer ?
#
loop_
_entity_poly.entity_id
_entity_poly.type
_entity_poly.pdbx_seq_one_letter_code
_entity_poly.pdbx_strand_id
1 'polypeptide(L)'
;LWIFATSFKTPPDSIAYPPKILFQPSLEGYCNLFSTRTRQTPEYINSLGPATGVCDETVRKRNMVIAGPSNFMPRFINSLIIAFGSTFCAVLLGTLSAYGFSRFKVPLADDLLFFILSTRMMPPIAVAIPIYLMYRELGLS
;
A
#
# COMPACT_ATOMS: atom_id res chain seq x y z
N LEU A 1 -3.83 -5.95 -17.67
CA LEU A 1 -2.99 -5.49 -18.81
C LEU A 1 -2.66 -3.99 -18.73
N TRP A 2 -3.65 -3.10 -18.64
CA TRP A 2 -3.40 -1.64 -18.58
C TRP A 2 -2.51 -1.18 -17.42
N ILE A 3 -2.75 -1.69 -16.20
CA ILE A 3 -1.94 -1.35 -15.01
C ILE A 3 -0.48 -1.73 -15.21
N PHE A 4 -0.23 -2.94 -15.73
CA PHE A 4 1.10 -3.42 -16.05
C PHE A 4 1.75 -2.58 -17.16
N ALA A 5 1.03 -2.25 -18.23
CA ALA A 5 1.56 -1.35 -19.26
C ALA A 5 1.88 0.05 -18.70
N THR A 6 1.08 0.53 -17.75
CA THR A 6 1.24 1.86 -17.14
C THR A 6 2.45 1.93 -16.21
N SER A 7 2.89 0.82 -15.60
CA SER A 7 4.10 0.82 -14.76
C SER A 7 5.39 1.10 -15.55
N PHE A 8 5.37 0.88 -16.86
CA PHE A 8 6.47 1.21 -17.78
C PHE A 8 6.29 2.54 -18.51
N LYS A 9 5.23 3.31 -18.22
CA LYS A 9 5.05 4.66 -18.76
C LYS A 9 5.83 5.68 -17.93
N THR A 10 6.24 6.77 -18.57
CA THR A 10 6.76 7.92 -17.82
C THR A 10 5.64 8.54 -16.98
N PRO A 11 5.95 9.21 -15.83
CA PRO A 11 4.94 9.89 -15.03
C PRO A 11 4.00 10.83 -15.82
N PRO A 12 4.50 11.71 -16.72
CA PRO A 12 3.60 12.56 -17.51
C PRO A 12 2.74 11.77 -18.51
N ASP A 13 3.25 10.68 -19.08
CA ASP A 13 2.46 9.84 -20.00
C ASP A 13 1.39 9.00 -19.29
N SER A 14 1.59 8.69 -18.00
CA SER A 14 0.67 7.89 -17.20
C SER A 14 -0.64 8.61 -16.84
N ILE A 15 -0.61 9.94 -16.79
CA ILE A 15 -1.75 10.82 -16.46
C ILE A 15 -2.22 11.65 -17.66
N ALA A 16 -1.69 11.38 -18.86
CA ALA A 16 -2.03 12.13 -20.06
C ALA A 16 -3.46 11.86 -20.52
N TYR A 17 -4.16 12.92 -20.93
CA TYR A 17 -5.44 12.86 -21.62
C TYR A 17 -5.27 13.44 -23.04
N PRO A 18 -5.58 12.68 -24.12
CA PRO A 18 -6.08 11.30 -24.14
C PRO A 18 -5.02 10.25 -23.74
N PRO A 19 -5.44 9.06 -23.26
CA PRO A 19 -4.52 8.04 -22.78
C PRO A 19 -3.63 7.50 -23.92
N LYS A 20 -2.31 7.65 -23.78
CA LYS A 20 -1.35 7.15 -24.77
C LYS A 20 -1.25 5.62 -24.70
N ILE A 21 -1.55 4.95 -25.82
CA ILE A 21 -1.45 3.48 -25.95
C ILE A 21 -0.04 3.09 -26.42
N LEU A 22 0.55 3.86 -27.34
CA LEU A 22 1.94 3.73 -27.77
C LEU A 22 2.83 4.66 -26.94
N PHE A 23 3.85 4.10 -26.28
CA PHE A 23 4.76 4.84 -25.41
C PHE A 23 6.16 4.22 -25.47
N GLN A 24 7.17 5.01 -25.09
CA GLN A 24 8.53 4.51 -24.91
C GLN A 24 8.65 3.88 -23.51
N PRO A 25 9.03 2.60 -23.39
CA PRO A 25 9.13 1.95 -22.09
C PRO A 25 10.22 2.63 -21.25
N SER A 26 9.88 2.98 -20.00
CA SER A 26 10.75 3.68 -19.07
C SER A 26 10.73 3.01 -17.70
N LEU A 27 11.89 2.98 -17.03
CA LEU A 27 12.05 2.49 -15.66
C LEU A 27 11.97 3.61 -14.62
N GLU A 28 11.63 4.83 -15.04
CA GLU A 28 11.59 5.98 -14.16
C GLU A 28 10.63 5.78 -12.97
N GLY A 29 9.46 5.17 -13.21
CA GLY A 29 8.49 4.88 -12.13
C GLY A 29 9.08 4.01 -11.01
N TYR A 30 9.89 3.01 -11.38
CA TYR A 30 10.56 2.14 -10.42
C TYR A 30 11.69 2.86 -9.69
N CYS A 31 12.51 3.66 -10.40
CA CYS A 31 13.51 4.52 -9.75
C CYS A 31 12.86 5.43 -8.71
N ASN A 32 11.70 6.00 -9.04
CA ASN A 32 10.94 6.89 -8.16
C ASN A 32 10.35 6.18 -6.93
N LEU A 33 10.02 4.88 -7.07
CA LEU A 33 9.45 4.07 -6.00
C LEU A 33 10.48 3.71 -4.93
N PHE A 34 11.70 3.36 -5.33
CA PHE A 34 12.75 2.85 -4.44
C PHE A 34 13.76 3.90 -3.98
N SER A 35 13.75 5.11 -4.56
CA SER A 35 14.66 6.18 -4.17
C SER A 35 13.93 7.42 -3.65
N THR A 36 14.49 8.00 -2.59
CA THR A 36 14.15 9.35 -2.15
C THR A 36 14.99 10.33 -2.97
N ARG A 37 14.34 11.35 -3.54
CA ARG A 37 14.98 12.33 -4.43
C ARG A 37 14.78 13.72 -3.89
N THR A 38 15.82 14.54 -3.93
CA THR A 38 15.76 15.95 -3.54
C THR A 38 16.15 16.81 -4.72
N ARG A 39 15.51 17.97 -4.86
CA ARG A 39 15.90 18.96 -5.88
C ARG A 39 17.20 19.62 -5.45
N GLN A 40 18.11 19.78 -6.39
CA GLN A 40 19.40 20.43 -6.17
C GLN A 40 19.64 21.51 -7.22
N THR A 41 20.58 22.41 -6.94
CA THR A 41 20.93 23.48 -7.86
C THR A 41 21.66 22.94 -9.10
N PRO A 42 21.49 23.55 -10.28
CA PRO A 42 22.17 23.10 -11.51
C PRO A 42 23.70 23.09 -11.38
N GLU A 43 24.26 24.03 -10.60
CA GLU A 43 25.70 24.12 -10.33
C GLU A 43 26.20 22.90 -9.55
N TYR A 44 25.41 22.41 -8.59
CA TYR A 44 25.70 21.19 -7.85
C TYR A 44 25.63 19.95 -8.73
N ILE A 45 24.72 19.92 -9.71
CA ILE A 45 24.60 18.77 -10.62
C ILE A 45 25.76 18.73 -11.61
N ASN A 46 26.22 19.89 -12.08
CA ASN A 46 27.35 20.00 -13.00
C ASN A 46 28.70 19.68 -12.34
N SER A 47 28.79 19.77 -11.01
CA SER A 47 29.98 19.36 -10.25
C SER A 47 30.03 17.87 -9.94
N LEU A 48 28.91 17.14 -10.14
CA LEU A 48 28.88 15.68 -10.01
C LEU A 48 29.59 15.03 -11.21
N GLY A 49 30.32 13.94 -10.95
CA GLY A 49 30.92 13.10 -12.00
C GLY A 49 29.88 12.43 -12.92
N PRO A 50 30.29 11.56 -13.86
CA PRO A 50 29.38 10.89 -14.78
C PRO A 50 28.28 10.12 -14.03
N ALA A 51 27.09 10.04 -14.62
CA ALA A 51 25.97 9.32 -14.03
C ALA A 51 26.33 7.83 -13.88
N THR A 52 26.13 7.29 -12.69
CA THR A 52 26.56 5.93 -12.34
C THR A 52 25.54 4.86 -12.75
N GLY A 53 24.32 5.26 -13.11
CA GLY A 53 23.28 4.34 -13.58
C GLY A 53 22.05 5.02 -14.17
N VAL A 54 21.11 4.22 -14.69
CA VAL A 54 19.90 4.67 -15.41
C VAL A 54 19.01 5.56 -14.53
N CYS A 55 18.88 5.22 -13.24
CA CYS A 55 18.10 6.03 -12.31
C CYS A 55 18.78 7.37 -11.99
N ASP A 56 20.10 7.39 -11.85
CA ASP A 56 20.86 8.61 -11.59
C ASP A 56 20.77 9.57 -12.79
N GLU A 57 20.93 9.06 -14.01
CA GLU A 57 20.76 9.84 -15.24
C GLU A 57 19.34 10.42 -15.36
N THR A 58 18.32 9.60 -15.10
CA THR A 58 16.91 10.01 -15.24
C THR A 58 16.51 11.06 -14.18
N VAL A 59 17.05 10.96 -12.97
CA VAL A 59 16.77 11.89 -11.87
C VAL A 59 17.50 13.22 -12.09
N ARG A 60 18.74 13.20 -12.59
CA ARG A 60 19.51 14.40 -12.95
C ARG A 60 18.89 15.19 -14.10
N LYS A 61 18.28 14.52 -15.10
CA LYS A 61 17.49 15.18 -16.17
C LYS A 61 16.37 16.08 -15.64
N ARG A 62 15.94 15.88 -14.38
CA ARG A 62 14.90 16.68 -13.70
C ARG A 62 15.44 17.58 -12.60
N ASN A 63 16.74 17.90 -12.62
CA ASN A 63 17.42 18.69 -11.59
C ASN A 63 17.25 18.12 -10.17
N MET A 64 17.28 16.80 -10.05
CA MET A 64 17.18 16.08 -8.77
C MET A 64 18.41 15.19 -8.56
N VAL A 65 18.66 14.82 -7.31
CA VAL A 65 19.69 13.86 -6.90
C VAL A 65 19.08 12.84 -5.95
N ILE A 66 19.60 11.61 -5.97
CA ILE A 66 19.16 10.53 -5.08
C ILE A 66 19.72 10.79 -3.68
N ALA A 67 18.84 11.04 -2.71
CA ALA A 67 19.20 11.34 -1.32
C ALA A 67 19.29 10.08 -0.43
N GLY A 68 18.68 8.95 -0.86
CA GLY A 68 18.71 7.69 -0.12
C GLY A 68 17.64 6.70 -0.58
N PRO A 69 17.55 5.51 0.05
CA PRO A 69 16.48 4.54 -0.22
C PRO A 69 15.12 5.08 0.24
N SER A 70 14.04 4.62 -0.39
CA SER A 70 12.69 4.97 0.03
C SER A 70 12.18 4.08 1.18
N ASN A 71 11.23 4.61 1.96
CA ASN A 71 10.51 3.82 2.97
C ASN A 71 9.44 2.89 2.38
N PHE A 72 9.43 2.66 1.07
CA PHE A 72 8.43 1.79 0.43
C PHE A 72 8.56 0.35 0.92
N MET A 73 9.78 -0.21 0.89
CA MET A 73 10.01 -1.60 1.27
C MET A 73 9.57 -1.93 2.70
N PRO A 74 9.96 -1.16 3.75
CA PRO A 74 9.50 -1.44 5.11
C PRO A 74 7.98 -1.30 5.26
N ARG A 75 7.35 -0.33 4.58
CA ARG A 75 5.88 -0.18 4.61
C ARG A 75 5.16 -1.37 3.95
N PHE A 76 5.70 -1.86 2.83
CA PHE A 76 5.16 -3.02 2.14
C PHE A 76 5.23 -4.28 3.00
N ILE A 77 6.36 -4.52 3.67
CA ILE A 77 6.51 -5.64 4.61
C ILE A 77 5.54 -5.52 5.79
N ASN A 78 5.36 -4.32 6.36
CA ASN A 78 4.37 -4.12 7.43
C ASN A 78 2.95 -4.50 6.96
N SER A 79 2.55 -4.07 5.76
CA SER A 79 1.25 -4.45 5.20
C SER A 79 1.13 -5.96 4.97
N LEU A 80 2.18 -6.63 4.50
CA LEU A 80 2.19 -8.09 4.35
C LEU A 80 2.01 -8.79 5.70
N ILE A 81 2.77 -8.39 6.71
CA ILE A 81 2.69 -8.99 8.06
C ILE A 81 1.27 -8.82 8.63
N ILE A 82 0.70 -7.61 8.53
CA ILE A 82 -0.66 -7.33 9.04
C ILE A 82 -1.70 -8.13 8.25
N ALA A 83 -1.61 -8.19 6.93
CA ALA A 83 -2.56 -8.91 6.09
C ALA A 83 -2.54 -10.42 6.37
N PHE A 84 -1.36 -11.04 6.39
CA PHE A 84 -1.22 -12.46 6.68
C PHE A 84 -1.59 -12.79 8.12
N GLY A 85 -1.13 -11.99 9.09
CA GLY A 85 -1.44 -12.19 10.51
C GLY A 85 -2.94 -12.09 10.78
N SER A 86 -3.60 -11.05 10.27
CA SER A 86 -5.06 -10.87 10.45
C SER A 86 -5.86 -11.95 9.74
N THR A 87 -5.48 -12.36 8.52
CA THR A 87 -6.17 -13.43 7.78
C THR A 87 -6.04 -14.75 8.51
N PHE A 88 -4.84 -15.10 8.98
CA PHE A 88 -4.60 -16.33 9.72
C PHE A 88 -5.45 -16.40 10.99
N CYS A 89 -5.42 -15.34 11.81
CA CYS A 89 -6.23 -15.27 13.03
C CYS A 89 -7.73 -15.33 12.72
N ALA A 90 -8.19 -14.62 11.68
CA ALA A 90 -9.60 -14.61 11.29
C ALA A 90 -10.09 -16.00 10.81
N VAL A 91 -9.29 -16.71 10.01
CA VAL A 91 -9.62 -18.06 9.55
C VAL A 91 -9.57 -19.05 10.70
N LEU A 92 -8.55 -18.99 11.56
CA LEU A 92 -8.42 -19.89 12.71
C LEU A 92 -9.63 -19.75 13.65
N LEU A 93 -9.93 -18.53 14.10
CA LEU A 93 -11.05 -18.29 15.01
C LEU A 93 -12.40 -18.54 14.32
N GLY A 94 -12.55 -18.09 13.07
CA GLY A 94 -13.77 -18.27 12.30
C GLY A 94 -14.10 -19.73 12.02
N THR A 95 -13.10 -20.57 11.71
CA THR A 95 -13.31 -22.01 11.48
C THR A 95 -13.68 -22.75 12.75
N LEU A 96 -13.04 -22.43 13.88
CA LEU A 96 -13.41 -22.98 15.20
C LEU A 96 -14.85 -22.60 15.58
N SER A 97 -15.24 -21.34 15.40
CA SER A 97 -16.62 -20.91 15.65
C SER A 97 -17.61 -21.61 14.71
N ALA A 98 -17.32 -21.66 13.40
CA ALA A 98 -18.20 -22.32 12.42
C ALA A 98 -18.38 -23.83 12.68
N TYR A 99 -17.32 -24.51 13.15
CA TYR A 99 -17.42 -25.90 13.57
C TYR A 99 -18.35 -26.05 14.78
N GLY A 100 -18.25 -25.13 15.75
CA GLY A 100 -19.14 -25.05 16.91
C GLY A 100 -20.62 -24.98 16.51
N PHE A 101 -20.97 -24.04 15.64
CA PHE A 101 -22.34 -23.83 15.16
C PHE A 101 -22.86 -24.96 14.26
N SER A 102 -22.00 -25.59 13.47
CA SER A 102 -22.43 -26.65 12.54
C SER A 102 -22.63 -28.00 13.22
N ARG A 103 -21.87 -28.30 14.28
CA ARG A 103 -21.92 -29.63 14.91
C ARG A 103 -22.74 -29.69 16.19
N PHE A 104 -22.77 -28.62 16.98
CA PHE A 104 -23.48 -28.60 18.26
C PHE A 104 -24.84 -27.91 18.14
N LYS A 105 -25.83 -28.39 18.89
CA LYS A 105 -27.14 -27.73 19.00
C LYS A 105 -27.02 -26.55 19.97
N VAL A 106 -26.56 -25.41 19.45
CA VAL A 106 -26.49 -24.16 20.20
C VAL A 106 -27.89 -23.54 20.29
N PRO A 107 -28.37 -23.17 21.50
CA PRO A 107 -29.63 -22.44 21.61
C PRO A 107 -29.50 -21.07 20.94
N LEU A 108 -30.56 -20.63 20.25
CA LEU A 108 -30.62 -19.31 19.59
C LEU A 108 -29.57 -19.09 18.47
N ALA A 109 -29.14 -20.17 17.81
CA ALA A 109 -28.11 -20.12 16.77
C ALA A 109 -28.43 -19.14 15.63
N ASP A 110 -29.69 -19.10 15.16
CA ASP A 110 -30.11 -18.24 14.05
C ASP A 110 -30.05 -16.75 14.42
N ASP A 111 -30.49 -16.37 15.63
CA ASP A 111 -30.41 -14.99 16.11
C ASP A 111 -28.95 -14.54 16.28
N LEU A 112 -28.07 -15.44 16.75
CA LEU A 112 -26.65 -15.13 16.94
C LEU A 112 -25.92 -14.97 15.61
N LEU A 113 -26.24 -15.81 14.61
CA LEU A 113 -25.72 -15.68 13.25
C LEU A 113 -26.21 -14.38 12.59
N PHE A 114 -27.48 -14.03 12.77
CA PHE A 114 -28.05 -12.77 12.29
C PHE A 114 -27.35 -11.57 12.95
N PHE A 115 -27.11 -11.62 14.26
CA PHE A 115 -26.37 -10.58 14.98
C PHE A 115 -24.95 -10.39 14.43
N ILE A 116 -24.17 -11.47 14.27
CA ILE A 116 -22.81 -11.40 13.71
C ILE A 116 -22.83 -10.79 12.31
N LEU A 117 -23.77 -11.19 11.46
CA LEU A 117 -23.89 -10.64 10.10
C LEU A 117 -24.20 -9.15 10.11
N SER A 118 -25.10 -8.70 11.00
CA SER A 118 -25.48 -7.28 11.11
C SER A 118 -24.29 -6.38 11.46
N THR A 119 -23.37 -6.85 12.31
CA THR A 119 -22.15 -6.08 12.66
C THR A 119 -21.24 -5.84 11.45
N ARG A 120 -21.29 -6.69 10.42
CA ARG A 120 -20.52 -6.51 9.17
C ARG A 120 -21.18 -5.55 8.18
N MET A 121 -22.45 -5.23 8.35
CA MET A 121 -23.17 -4.26 7.53
C MET A 121 -23.08 -2.83 8.08
N MET A 122 -22.55 -2.68 9.31
CA MET A 122 -22.33 -1.37 9.91
C MET A 122 -21.33 -0.57 9.07
N PRO A 123 -21.58 0.73 8.82
CA PRO A 123 -20.66 1.54 8.05
C PRO A 123 -19.31 1.67 8.79
N PRO A 124 -18.16 1.51 8.10
CA PRO A 124 -16.85 1.45 8.74
C PRO A 124 -16.49 2.74 9.51
N ILE A 125 -17.04 3.89 9.08
CA ILE A 125 -16.82 5.18 9.76
C ILE A 125 -17.41 5.20 11.18
N ALA A 126 -18.52 4.50 11.44
CA ALA A 126 -19.12 4.45 12.77
C ALA A 126 -18.25 3.66 13.77
N VAL A 127 -17.47 2.71 13.27
CA VAL A 127 -16.58 1.86 14.07
C VAL A 127 -15.22 2.51 14.31
N ALA A 128 -14.78 3.40 13.39
CA ALA A 128 -13.46 4.01 13.46
C ALA A 128 -13.24 4.88 14.73
N ILE A 129 -14.22 5.69 15.12
CA ILE A 129 -14.10 6.61 16.27
C ILE A 129 -13.96 5.84 17.59
N PRO A 130 -14.84 4.88 17.93
CA PRO A 130 -14.68 4.08 19.15
C PRO A 130 -13.35 3.34 19.21
N ILE A 131 -12.90 2.75 18.09
CA ILE A 131 -11.62 2.05 18.04
C ILE A 131 -10.46 3.01 18.34
N TYR A 132 -10.48 4.22 17.78
CA TYR A 132 -9.47 5.23 18.07
C TYR A 132 -9.44 5.58 19.57
N LEU A 133 -10.60 5.78 20.19
CA LEU A 133 -10.69 6.04 21.62
C LEU A 133 -10.13 4.87 22.45
N MET A 134 -10.41 3.62 22.07
CA MET A 134 -9.82 2.45 22.72
C MET A 134 -8.29 2.44 22.63
N TYR A 135 -7.72 2.72 21.46
CA TYR A 135 -6.27 2.80 21.30
C TYR A 135 -5.64 3.93 22.15
N ARG A 136 -6.35 5.05 22.28
CA ARG A 136 -5.92 6.19 23.10
C ARG A 136 -5.92 5.86 24.59
N GLU A 137 -6.98 5.24 25.10
CA GLU A 137 -7.04 4.80 26.51
C GLU A 137 -5.96 3.75 26.83
N LEU A 138 -5.56 2.94 25.85
CA LEU A 138 -4.47 1.97 25.97
C LEU A 138 -3.07 2.58 25.80
N GLY A 139 -2.95 3.89 25.56
CA GLY A 139 -1.66 4.59 25.43
C GLY A 139 -0.85 4.25 24.18
N LEU A 140 -1.48 3.70 23.15
CA LEU A 140 -0.84 3.28 21.89
C LEU A 140 -0.92 4.34 20.77
N SER A 141 -1.46 5.52 21.06
CA SER A 141 -1.63 6.65 20.13
C SER A 141 -1.08 7.94 20.68
#